data_AF-A0A258E2Q4-F1
#
_entry.id   AF-A0A258E2Q4-F1
#
_cell.length_a   1.000
_cell.length_b   1.000
_cell.length_c   1.000
_cell.angle_alpha   90.00
_cell.angle_beta   90.00
_cell.angle_gamma   90.00
#
_symmetry.space_group_name_H-M   'P 1'
#
loop_
_entity.id
_entity.type
_entity.pdbx_description
1 polymer ?
#
loop_
_entity_poly.entity_id
_entity_poly.type
_entity_poly.pdbx_seq_one_letter_code
_entity_poly.pdbx_strand_id
1 'polypeptide(L)'
;PGFEHSWDLGLASGYLYDLDFNLGMGKADFDLAQIPVATFKVKSASADVNISYGNFTPNQVEMDTLLVILNMGSVAVQNANFTNARKMIFEVNYGSIDLNFSDGMGASSQVIAAVSGGTVYVKLPPDKFPYRIKLKTTPMCRTKLPNSLRSLEKGVYVSKGYNASDPKLLELILDVGVGSLTVE
;
A
#
# COMPACT_ATOMS: atom_id res chain seq x y z
N PRO A 1 19.56 8.94 16.31
CA PRO A 1 20.30 7.71 16.64
C PRO A 1 20.45 6.84 15.38
N GLY A 2 21.68 6.71 14.87
CA GLY A 2 21.95 5.84 13.72
C GLY A 2 21.84 4.37 14.12
N PHE A 3 21.37 3.52 13.22
CA PHE A 3 21.44 2.07 13.41
C PHE A 3 22.90 1.65 13.29
N GLU A 4 23.45 0.96 14.30
CA GLU A 4 24.87 0.54 14.34
C GLU A 4 25.22 -0.49 13.25
N HIS A 5 24.20 -1.11 12.65
CA HIS A 5 24.35 -2.13 11.62
C HIS A 5 23.40 -1.85 10.45
N SER A 6 23.96 -1.78 9.23
CA SER A 6 23.22 -1.63 7.98
C SER A 6 23.57 -2.77 7.02
N TRP A 7 22.58 -3.24 6.28
CA TRP A 7 22.76 -4.22 5.21
C TRP A 7 22.29 -3.57 3.91
N ASP A 8 23.20 -3.50 2.93
CA ASP A 8 22.91 -2.98 1.59
C ASP A 8 22.98 -4.14 0.60
N LEU A 9 21.84 -4.48 -0.01
CA LEU A 9 21.70 -5.63 -0.90
C LEU A 9 21.26 -5.18 -2.28
N GLY A 10 21.96 -5.64 -3.32
CA GLY A 10 21.58 -5.47 -4.72
C GLY A 10 21.03 -6.77 -5.31
N LEU A 11 19.92 -6.68 -6.04
CA LEU A 11 19.34 -7.81 -6.79
C LEU A 11 19.58 -7.61 -8.29
N ALA A 12 19.82 -8.71 -9.01
CA ALA A 12 20.04 -8.67 -10.45
C ALA A 12 18.71 -8.84 -11.19
N SER A 13 18.44 -8.01 -12.21
CA SER A 13 17.16 -8.03 -12.95
C SER A 13 16.93 -9.28 -13.83
N GLY A 14 17.90 -10.19 -13.92
CA GLY A 14 17.82 -11.40 -14.73
C GLY A 14 17.10 -12.59 -14.09
N TYR A 15 16.59 -12.43 -12.85
CA TYR A 15 15.97 -13.50 -12.08
C TYR A 15 14.60 -13.09 -11.56
N LEU A 16 13.69 -14.07 -11.50
CA LEU A 16 12.41 -13.92 -10.83
C LEU A 16 12.58 -14.16 -9.33
N TYR A 17 12.14 -13.22 -8.50
CA TYR A 17 12.30 -13.27 -7.05
C TYR A 17 11.00 -13.49 -6.31
N ASP A 18 11.08 -14.30 -5.27
CA ASP A 18 10.16 -14.35 -4.15
C ASP A 18 10.91 -13.85 -2.91
N LEU A 19 10.48 -12.71 -2.37
CA LEU A 19 11.18 -11.98 -1.32
C LEU A 19 10.41 -12.11 0.00
N ASP A 20 11.05 -12.64 1.05
CA ASP A 20 10.48 -12.79 2.40
C ASP A 20 11.46 -12.29 3.46
N PHE A 21 11.14 -11.14 4.07
CA PHE A 21 11.95 -10.49 5.09
C PHE A 21 11.28 -10.56 6.46
N ASN A 22 12.03 -11.02 7.45
CA ASN A 22 11.61 -11.05 8.85
C ASN A 22 12.58 -10.19 9.66
N LEU A 23 12.11 -9.02 10.07
CA LEU A 23 12.89 -7.98 10.73
C LEU A 23 12.53 -7.96 12.22
N GLY A 24 13.52 -7.73 13.09
CA GLY A 24 13.26 -7.51 14.52
C GLY A 24 12.80 -6.08 14.75
N MET A 25 13.74 -5.15 14.58
CA MET A 25 13.49 -3.72 14.65
C MET A 25 14.39 -2.95 13.69
N GLY A 26 13.95 -1.78 13.24
CA GLY A 26 14.81 -0.85 12.50
C GLY A 26 14.11 -0.14 11.35
N LYS A 27 14.87 0.14 10.30
CA LYS A 27 14.39 0.75 9.07
C LYS A 27 14.72 -0.14 7.89
N ALA A 28 13.78 -0.29 6.96
CA ALA A 28 14.00 -1.01 5.72
C ALA A 28 13.50 -0.18 4.55
N ASP A 29 14.39 0.06 3.59
CA ASP A 29 14.09 0.80 2.37
C ASP A 29 14.25 -0.18 1.20
N PHE A 30 13.17 -0.38 0.44
CA PHE A 30 13.13 -1.27 -0.71
C PHE A 30 12.86 -0.46 -1.97
N ASP A 31 13.77 -0.53 -2.93
CA ASP A 31 13.52 -0.10 -4.31
C ASP A 31 13.31 -1.34 -5.17
N LEU A 32 12.09 -1.50 -5.67
CA LEU A 32 11.70 -2.65 -6.49
C LEU A 32 11.57 -2.29 -7.97
N ALA A 33 12.07 -1.12 -8.38
CA ALA A 33 12.10 -0.72 -9.78
C ALA A 33 12.92 -1.69 -10.62
N GLN A 34 12.36 -2.10 -11.78
CA GLN A 34 13.03 -2.96 -12.76
C GLN A 34 13.50 -4.33 -12.24
N ILE A 35 13.06 -4.76 -11.06
CA ILE A 35 13.35 -6.09 -10.53
C ILE A 35 12.11 -6.97 -10.76
N PRO A 36 12.23 -8.19 -11.30
CA PRO A 36 11.09 -9.10 -11.46
C PRO A 36 10.75 -9.75 -10.11
N VAL A 37 9.79 -9.19 -9.37
CA VAL A 37 9.35 -9.73 -8.07
C VAL A 37 7.94 -10.30 -8.18
N ALA A 38 7.81 -11.62 -8.00
CA ALA A 38 6.54 -12.34 -8.05
C ALA A 38 5.78 -12.26 -6.71
N THR A 39 6.50 -12.33 -5.59
CA THR A 39 5.93 -12.12 -4.26
C THR A 39 6.87 -11.32 -3.37
N PHE A 40 6.30 -10.44 -2.54
CA PHE A 40 7.08 -9.66 -1.59
C PHE A 40 6.42 -9.61 -0.22
N LYS A 41 7.14 -10.04 0.81
CA LYS A 41 6.65 -10.14 2.19
C LYS A 41 7.64 -9.49 3.14
N VAL A 42 7.14 -8.64 4.03
CA VAL A 42 7.90 -8.06 5.14
C VAL A 42 7.11 -8.25 6.43
N LYS A 43 7.76 -8.80 7.44
CA LYS A 43 7.22 -8.93 8.80
C LYS A 43 8.17 -8.29 9.77
N SER A 44 7.66 -7.47 10.69
CA SER A 44 8.49 -6.85 11.72
C SER A 44 7.78 -6.66 13.05
N ALA A 45 8.53 -6.74 14.15
CA ALA A 45 8.02 -6.33 15.44
C ALA A 45 7.98 -4.79 15.56
N SER A 46 9.02 -4.08 15.12
CA SER A 46 9.05 -2.62 15.19
C SER A 46 9.90 -2.00 14.09
N ALA A 47 9.32 -1.66 12.94
CA ALA A 47 10.11 -1.07 11.86
C ALA A 47 9.37 0.01 11.05
N ASP A 48 10.18 0.87 10.44
CA ASP A 48 9.75 1.77 9.37
C ASP A 48 10.14 1.15 8.02
N VAL A 49 9.13 0.79 7.22
CA VAL A 49 9.28 0.13 5.93
C VAL A 49 8.89 1.09 4.82
N ASN A 50 9.85 1.47 3.98
CA ASN A 50 9.60 2.27 2.79
C ASN A 50 9.75 1.39 1.56
N ILE A 51 8.74 1.40 0.68
CA ILE A 51 8.75 0.71 -0.59
C ILE A 51 8.59 1.76 -1.68
N SER A 52 9.49 1.73 -2.65
CA SER A 52 9.56 2.70 -3.72
C SER A 52 9.92 2.04 -5.04
N TYR A 53 9.76 2.82 -6.11
CA TYR A 53 10.06 2.43 -7.48
C TYR A 53 10.87 3.56 -8.11
N GLY A 54 12.19 3.46 -7.97
CA GLY A 54 13.16 4.41 -8.52
C GLY A 54 12.95 4.65 -10.02
N ASN A 55 13.26 5.88 -10.45
CA ASN A 55 13.14 6.32 -11.85
C ASN A 55 11.75 6.13 -12.48
N PHE A 56 10.69 6.01 -11.66
CA PHE A 56 9.32 5.77 -12.09
C PHE A 56 9.15 4.52 -12.96
N THR A 57 9.94 3.48 -12.69
CA THR A 57 9.88 2.21 -13.41
C THR A 57 9.23 1.12 -12.56
N PRO A 58 8.23 0.39 -13.09
CA PRO A 58 7.50 -0.59 -12.30
C PRO A 58 8.29 -1.89 -12.09
N ASN A 59 7.77 -2.72 -11.18
CA ASN A 59 8.09 -4.14 -11.12
C ASN A 59 7.86 -4.77 -12.51
N GLN A 60 8.82 -5.57 -12.98
CA GLN A 60 8.80 -6.06 -14.38
C GLN A 60 7.77 -7.16 -14.63
N VAL A 61 7.23 -7.75 -13.57
CA VAL A 61 6.25 -8.83 -13.64
C VAL A 61 4.98 -8.43 -12.89
N GLU A 62 3.91 -9.17 -13.15
CA GLU A 62 2.72 -9.11 -12.33
C GLU A 62 3.01 -9.80 -10.99
N MET A 63 3.05 -9.02 -9.92
CA MET A 63 3.23 -9.55 -8.57
C MET A 63 1.91 -10.19 -8.11
N ASP A 64 1.97 -11.37 -7.52
CA ASP A 64 0.81 -11.99 -6.92
C ASP A 64 0.38 -11.22 -5.66
N THR A 65 1.30 -11.13 -4.70
CA THR A 65 1.02 -10.56 -3.38
C THR A 65 2.18 -9.69 -2.88
N LEU A 66 1.83 -8.49 -2.44
CA LEU A 66 2.62 -7.62 -1.57
C LEU A 66 2.05 -7.69 -0.14
N LEU A 67 2.84 -8.13 0.84
CA LEU A 67 2.41 -8.26 2.23
C LEU A 67 3.38 -7.53 3.17
N VAL A 68 2.86 -6.63 4.00
CA VAL A 68 3.64 -6.01 5.09
C VAL A 68 2.84 -6.12 6.39
N ILE A 69 3.43 -6.77 7.40
CA ILE A 69 2.83 -6.91 8.74
C ILE A 69 3.78 -6.34 9.78
N LEU A 70 3.32 -5.33 10.53
CA LEU A 70 4.09 -4.66 11.58
C LEU A 70 3.31 -4.67 12.90
N ASN A 71 3.97 -5.00 14.02
CA ASN A 71 3.36 -4.75 15.33
C ASN A 71 3.42 -3.26 15.69
N MET A 72 4.55 -2.62 15.43
CA MET A 72 4.74 -1.18 15.62
C MET A 72 5.53 -0.57 14.48
N GLY A 73 5.26 0.68 14.13
CA GLY A 73 6.05 1.47 13.18
C GLY A 73 5.23 1.91 11.98
N SER A 74 5.91 2.14 10.85
CA SER A 74 5.27 2.70 9.68
C SER A 74 5.53 1.88 8.42
N VAL A 75 4.56 1.88 7.50
CA VAL A 75 4.78 1.45 6.13
C VAL A 75 4.40 2.58 5.19
N ALA A 76 5.31 2.92 4.28
CA ALA A 76 5.07 3.89 3.21
C ALA A 76 5.33 3.23 1.87
N VAL A 77 4.37 3.31 0.95
CA VAL A 77 4.50 2.81 -0.42
C VAL A 77 4.29 3.95 -1.40
N GLN A 78 5.38 4.39 -2.03
CA GLN A 78 5.37 5.44 -3.03
C GLN A 78 5.22 4.84 -4.43
N ASN A 79 4.33 5.42 -5.24
CA ASN A 79 3.95 4.85 -6.54
C ASN A 79 3.47 3.40 -6.41
N ALA A 80 2.55 3.11 -5.49
CA ALA A 80 2.01 1.78 -5.25
C ALA A 80 1.42 1.13 -6.50
N ASN A 81 0.99 1.91 -7.49
CA ASN A 81 0.57 1.42 -8.80
C ASN A 81 1.69 0.70 -9.58
N PHE A 82 2.96 0.98 -9.29
CA PHE A 82 4.13 0.35 -9.91
C PHE A 82 4.52 -1.00 -9.31
N THR A 83 3.86 -1.41 -8.23
CA THR A 83 4.01 -2.77 -7.69
C THR A 83 3.58 -3.86 -8.68
N ASN A 84 2.64 -3.52 -9.58
CA ASN A 84 1.93 -4.49 -10.41
C ASN A 84 1.37 -5.67 -9.61
N ALA A 85 1.01 -5.44 -8.33
CA ALA A 85 0.51 -6.48 -7.46
C ALA A 85 -1.00 -6.69 -7.65
N ARG A 86 -1.44 -7.94 -7.77
CA ARG A 86 -2.88 -8.29 -7.71
C ARG A 86 -3.47 -8.02 -6.35
N LYS A 87 -2.68 -8.32 -5.30
CA LYS A 87 -3.10 -8.14 -3.91
C LYS A 87 -2.02 -7.41 -3.10
N MET A 88 -2.41 -6.37 -2.39
CA MET A 88 -1.55 -5.68 -1.43
C MET A 88 -2.21 -5.72 -0.05
N ILE A 89 -1.47 -6.17 0.96
CA ILE A 89 -1.96 -6.31 2.33
C ILE A 89 -0.98 -5.61 3.26
N PHE A 90 -1.47 -4.61 3.97
CA PHE A 90 -0.72 -3.83 4.94
C PHE A 90 -1.45 -3.92 6.27
N GLU A 91 -0.82 -4.56 7.25
CA GLU A 91 -1.36 -4.69 8.61
C GLU A 91 -0.39 -4.06 9.60
N VAL A 92 -0.83 -3.04 10.32
CA VAL A 92 -0.04 -2.36 11.34
C VAL A 92 -0.84 -2.31 12.64
N ASN A 93 -0.36 -2.96 13.71
CA ASN A 93 -1.08 -2.90 14.97
C ASN A 93 -1.04 -1.49 15.56
N TYR A 94 0.16 -0.89 15.66
CA TYR A 94 0.34 0.48 16.15
C TYR A 94 1.26 1.32 15.26
N GLY A 95 0.74 2.36 14.63
CA GLY A 95 1.55 3.29 13.84
C GLY A 95 0.85 3.78 12.59
N SER A 96 1.50 3.73 11.44
CA SER A 96 0.96 4.40 10.24
C SER A 96 1.12 3.62 8.94
N ILE A 97 0.14 3.79 8.06
CA ILE A 97 0.18 3.33 6.66
C ILE A 97 0.06 4.55 5.75
N ASP A 98 1.01 4.75 4.84
CA ASP A 98 1.00 5.79 3.80
C ASP A 98 1.07 5.13 2.41
N LEU A 99 0.01 5.28 1.61
CA LEU A 99 -0.08 4.68 0.29
C LEU A 99 -0.33 5.76 -0.77
N ASN A 100 0.50 5.79 -1.81
CA ASN A 100 0.36 6.73 -2.92
C ASN A 100 0.22 5.99 -4.25
N PHE A 101 -0.93 6.11 -4.90
CA PHE A 101 -1.26 5.41 -6.15
C PHE A 101 -0.99 6.22 -7.43
N SER A 102 -0.36 7.40 -7.32
CA SER A 102 0.14 8.21 -8.43
C SER A 102 -0.89 8.38 -9.58
N ASP A 103 -0.59 7.87 -10.78
CA ASP A 103 -1.42 8.04 -11.99
C ASP A 103 -2.35 6.85 -12.27
N GLY A 104 -2.71 6.08 -11.25
CA GLY A 104 -3.66 4.98 -11.36
C GLY A 104 -3.01 3.64 -11.76
N MET A 105 -3.81 2.58 -11.72
CA MET A 105 -3.31 1.22 -11.86
C MET A 105 -3.10 0.80 -13.32
N GLY A 106 -2.06 0.00 -13.56
CA GLY A 106 -1.84 -0.67 -14.84
C GLY A 106 -2.76 -1.88 -15.08
N ALA A 107 -3.16 -2.54 -13.99
CA ALA A 107 -4.05 -3.70 -13.95
C ALA A 107 -4.86 -3.71 -12.64
N SER A 108 -5.91 -4.53 -12.57
CA SER A 108 -6.79 -4.61 -11.40
C SER A 108 -6.02 -5.03 -10.15
N SER A 109 -6.29 -4.39 -9.03
CA SER A 109 -5.61 -4.68 -7.77
C SER A 109 -6.55 -4.52 -6.58
N GLN A 110 -6.44 -5.43 -5.63
CA GLN A 110 -7.08 -5.33 -4.33
C GLN A 110 -6.06 -4.94 -3.27
N VAL A 111 -6.36 -3.89 -2.51
CA VAL A 111 -5.53 -3.35 -1.45
C VAL A 111 -6.29 -3.42 -0.14
N ILE A 112 -5.69 -4.03 0.87
CA ILE A 112 -6.19 -4.10 2.24
C ILE A 112 -5.19 -3.36 3.11
N ALA A 113 -5.62 -2.27 3.73
CA ALA A 113 -4.83 -1.51 4.69
C ALA A 113 -5.57 -1.52 6.03
N ALA A 114 -4.99 -2.18 7.04
CA ALA A 114 -5.57 -2.36 8.35
C ALA A 114 -4.66 -1.79 9.43
N VAL A 115 -5.20 -0.88 10.25
CA VAL A 115 -4.51 -0.31 11.42
C VAL A 115 -5.36 -0.49 12.66
N SER A 116 -4.83 -1.13 13.70
CA SER A 116 -5.58 -1.26 14.97
C SER A 116 -5.57 0.06 15.75
N GLY A 117 -4.43 0.72 15.86
CA GLY A 117 -4.28 2.04 16.47
C GLY A 117 -3.29 2.92 15.72
N GLY A 118 -3.76 4.01 15.10
CA GLY A 118 -2.90 4.96 14.42
C GLY A 118 -3.50 5.59 13.19
N THR A 119 -2.71 5.76 12.13
CA THR A 119 -3.09 6.57 10.98
C THR A 119 -3.01 5.81 9.67
N VAL A 120 -4.00 6.03 8.81
CA VAL A 120 -3.95 5.61 7.41
C VAL A 120 -4.07 6.85 6.55
N TYR A 121 -3.11 7.04 5.65
CA TYR A 121 -3.11 8.06 4.63
C TYR A 121 -3.08 7.39 3.26
N VAL A 122 -4.01 7.77 2.40
CA VAL A 122 -4.11 7.25 1.04
C VAL A 122 -4.23 8.41 0.08
N LYS A 123 -3.25 8.53 -0.81
CA LYS A 123 -3.31 9.41 -1.97
C LYS A 123 -3.83 8.64 -3.17
N LEU A 124 -5.05 8.97 -3.57
CA LEU A 124 -5.74 8.35 -4.68
C LEU A 124 -5.18 8.87 -6.02
N PRO A 125 -5.35 8.08 -7.09
CA PRO A 125 -5.12 8.60 -8.43
C PRO A 125 -6.23 9.60 -8.81
N PRO A 126 -6.03 10.41 -9.87
CA PRO A 126 -7.05 11.34 -10.35
C PRO A 126 -8.42 10.69 -10.56
N ASP A 127 -9.52 11.41 -10.27
CA ASP A 127 -10.92 10.90 -10.30
C ASP A 127 -11.36 10.18 -11.59
N LYS A 128 -10.63 10.38 -12.71
CA LYS A 128 -10.88 9.72 -14.00
C LYS A 128 -10.53 8.23 -13.98
N PHE A 129 -9.69 7.80 -13.05
CA PHE A 129 -9.27 6.41 -12.92
C PHE A 129 -10.27 5.61 -12.08
N PRO A 130 -10.48 4.32 -12.41
CA PRO A 130 -11.46 3.48 -11.74
C PRO A 130 -10.94 3.02 -10.37
N TYR A 131 -11.49 3.58 -9.31
CA TYR A 131 -11.27 3.06 -7.96
C TYR A 131 -12.56 2.98 -7.14
N ARG A 132 -12.57 2.02 -6.20
CA ARG A 132 -13.62 1.77 -5.21
C ARG A 132 -13.00 1.62 -3.83
N ILE A 133 -13.54 2.35 -2.86
CA ILE A 133 -13.05 2.40 -1.49
C ILE A 133 -14.13 1.87 -0.57
N LYS A 134 -13.80 0.87 0.24
CA LYS A 134 -14.65 0.32 1.30
C LYS A 134 -14.01 0.65 2.65
N LEU A 135 -14.74 1.40 3.46
CA LEU A 135 -14.32 1.81 4.79
C LEU A 135 -14.89 0.85 5.85
N LYS A 136 -14.01 0.38 6.72
CA LYS A 136 -14.33 -0.35 7.95
C LYS A 136 -13.73 0.43 9.11
N THR A 137 -14.45 1.43 9.59
CA THR A 137 -13.96 2.32 10.66
C THR A 137 -14.87 2.24 11.87
N THR A 138 -14.30 2.43 13.06
CA THR A 138 -15.09 2.57 14.29
C THR A 138 -15.44 4.04 14.57
N PRO A 139 -16.37 4.34 15.51
CA PRO A 139 -16.62 5.72 15.95
C PRO A 139 -15.40 6.44 16.53
N MET A 140 -14.34 5.71 16.90
CA MET A 140 -13.08 6.27 17.42
C MET A 140 -12.09 6.62 16.31
N CYS A 141 -12.48 6.50 15.03
CA CYS A 141 -11.66 6.87 13.88
C CYS A 141 -12.18 8.18 13.25
N ARG A 142 -11.31 9.20 13.20
CA ARG A 142 -11.60 10.43 12.45
C ARG A 142 -11.35 10.18 10.95
N THR A 143 -12.38 10.33 10.13
CA THR A 143 -12.29 10.12 8.68
C THR A 143 -12.33 11.45 7.93
N LYS A 144 -11.40 11.66 6.98
CA LYS A 144 -11.38 12.76 6.02
C LYS A 144 -11.35 12.18 4.61
N LEU A 145 -12.39 12.46 3.82
CA LEU A 145 -12.51 12.03 2.43
C LEU A 145 -12.63 13.25 1.51
N PRO A 146 -12.20 13.16 0.24
CA PRO A 146 -12.41 14.22 -0.73
C PRO A 146 -13.88 14.28 -1.17
N ASN A 147 -14.37 15.50 -1.41
CA ASN A 147 -15.76 15.74 -1.84
C ASN A 147 -16.06 15.22 -3.26
N SER A 148 -15.03 14.86 -4.03
CA SER A 148 -15.18 14.33 -5.37
C SER A 148 -15.74 12.90 -5.41
N LEU A 149 -15.66 12.18 -4.30
CA LEU A 149 -16.10 10.79 -4.22
C LEU A 149 -17.62 10.68 -4.25
N ARG A 150 -18.11 9.75 -5.08
CA ARG A 150 -19.52 9.37 -5.08
C ARG A 150 -19.74 8.23 -4.09
N SER A 151 -20.68 8.39 -3.17
CA SER A 151 -21.14 7.30 -2.30
C SER A 151 -22.02 6.34 -3.10
N LEU A 152 -21.71 5.03 -3.07
CA LEU A 152 -22.59 3.99 -3.60
C LEU A 152 -23.54 3.47 -2.52
N GLU A 153 -23.00 3.25 -1.33
CA GLU A 153 -23.70 2.76 -0.16
C GLU A 153 -22.93 3.20 1.09
N LYS A 154 -23.50 2.94 2.28
CA LYS A 154 -22.86 3.34 3.54
C LYS A 154 -21.46 2.73 3.66
N GLY A 155 -20.45 3.60 3.71
CA GLY A 155 -19.05 3.19 3.85
C GLY A 155 -18.39 2.73 2.55
N VAL A 156 -19.04 2.87 1.39
CA VAL A 156 -18.46 2.53 0.08
C VAL A 156 -18.52 3.72 -0.86
N TYR A 157 -17.35 4.11 -1.35
CA TYR A 157 -17.14 5.29 -2.17
C TYR A 157 -16.46 4.91 -3.47
N VAL A 158 -16.73 5.66 -4.54
CA VAL A 158 -16.14 5.41 -5.85
C VAL A 158 -15.72 6.70 -6.53
N SER A 159 -14.71 6.56 -7.38
CA SER A 159 -14.29 7.57 -8.36
C SER A 159 -15.40 7.94 -9.36
N LYS A 160 -15.20 9.04 -10.10
CA LYS A 160 -16.05 9.39 -11.24
C LYS A 160 -15.87 8.42 -12.41
N GLY A 161 -14.65 7.93 -12.61
CA GLY A 161 -14.30 6.94 -13.63
C GLY A 161 -14.67 5.50 -13.27
N TYR A 162 -15.38 5.27 -12.16
CA TYR A 162 -15.66 3.92 -11.69
C TYR A 162 -16.53 3.11 -12.65
N ASN A 163 -16.02 1.94 -13.02
CA ASN A 163 -16.74 0.84 -13.64
C ASN A 163 -16.33 -0.47 -12.96
N ALA A 164 -17.31 -1.26 -12.52
CA ALA A 164 -17.06 -2.51 -11.78
C ALA A 164 -16.32 -3.58 -12.61
N SER A 165 -16.39 -3.50 -13.95
CA SER A 165 -15.73 -4.43 -14.85
C SER A 165 -14.46 -3.86 -15.49
N ASP A 166 -13.95 -2.74 -14.97
CA ASP A 166 -12.73 -2.14 -15.50
C ASP A 166 -11.50 -3.00 -15.19
N PRO A 167 -10.69 -3.39 -16.19
CA PRO A 167 -9.50 -4.22 -15.98
C PRO A 167 -8.39 -3.52 -15.17
N LYS A 168 -8.54 -2.22 -14.86
CA LYS A 168 -7.61 -1.41 -14.06
C LYS A 168 -8.21 -0.97 -12.73
N LEU A 169 -9.31 -1.60 -12.31
CA LEU A 169 -10.00 -1.26 -11.08
C LEU A 169 -9.08 -1.42 -9.85
N LEU A 170 -8.94 -0.32 -9.10
CA LEU A 170 -8.33 -0.32 -7.76
C LEU A 170 -9.42 -0.51 -6.70
N GLU A 171 -9.40 -1.65 -6.02
CA GLU A 171 -10.24 -1.89 -4.85
C GLU A 171 -9.46 -1.64 -3.56
N LEU A 172 -9.88 -0.66 -2.77
CA LEU A 172 -9.28 -0.28 -1.49
C LEU A 172 -10.21 -0.69 -0.35
N ILE A 173 -9.72 -1.51 0.57
CA ILE A 173 -10.39 -1.85 1.82
C ILE A 173 -9.56 -1.25 2.95
N LEU A 174 -10.10 -0.21 3.59
CA LEU A 174 -9.42 0.54 4.63
C LEU A 174 -10.07 0.23 5.97
N ASP A 175 -9.34 -0.44 6.85
CA ASP A 175 -9.79 -0.87 8.17
C ASP A 175 -9.01 -0.10 9.25
N VAL A 176 -9.71 0.72 10.04
CA VAL A 176 -9.07 1.53 11.08
C VAL A 176 -9.84 1.41 12.38
N GLY A 177 -9.20 0.80 13.37
CA GLY A 177 -9.70 0.65 14.72
C GLY A 177 -9.83 1.99 15.42
N VAL A 178 -8.71 2.55 15.88
CA VAL A 178 -8.63 3.84 16.58
C VAL A 178 -7.64 4.76 15.87
N GLY A 179 -7.98 6.05 15.72
CA GLY A 179 -7.07 7.07 15.21
C GLY A 179 -7.66 7.85 14.04
N SER A 180 -6.99 7.87 12.88
CA SER A 180 -7.47 8.67 11.74
C SER A 180 -7.22 8.04 10.38
N LEU A 181 -8.19 8.22 9.50
CA LEU A 181 -8.10 7.90 8.09
C LEU A 181 -8.20 9.21 7.28
N THR A 182 -7.18 9.47 6.45
CA THR A 182 -7.22 10.56 5.47
C THR A 182 -7.05 9.99 4.08
N VAL A 183 -8.00 10.35 3.21
CA VAL A 183 -7.94 10.06 1.78
C VAL A 183 -7.90 11.39 1.04
N GLU A 184 -7.01 11.51 0.06
CA GLU A 184 -6.88 12.67 -0.83
C GLU A 184 -6.94 12.32 -2.30
#